data_AF-A0A0F8XZK2-F1
#
_entry.id   AF-A0A0F8XZK2-F1
#
_cell.length_a   1.000
_cell.length_b   1.000
_cell.length_c   1.000
_cell.angle_alpha   90.00
_cell.angle_beta   90.00
_cell.angle_gamma   90.00
#
_symmetry.space_group_name_H-M   'P 1'
#
loop_
_entity.id
_entity.type
_entity.pdbx_description
1 polymer ?
#
loop_
_entity_poly.entity_id
_entity_poly.type
_entity_poly.pdbx_seq_one_letter_code
_entity_poly.pdbx_strand_id
1 'polypeptide(L)'
;MRRENDYYPTPHSIINVLLSRWKPLSSVIWEPCAGDNRLVFKIDEILNPKAGVIISDIRDGVDFFDFKQTLAPTLITNPPFKHIRKFIDHAFAIGVMEMALVCPERLWACKKGREQFERHRPSIWANLDWREDYLGKGGSPDRALAIAIWNSPHSKTCDYQIWSRPNVLD
;
A
#
# COMPACT_ATOMS: atom_id res chain seq x y z
N MET A 1 -14.92 -22.96 -8.34
CA MET A 1 -13.52 -23.22 -7.94
C MET A 1 -12.97 -21.94 -7.34
N ARG A 2 -12.71 -21.88 -6.01
CA ARG A 2 -12.03 -20.73 -5.38
C ARG A 2 -10.64 -20.64 -6.03
N ARG A 3 -10.36 -19.57 -6.78
CA ARG A 3 -8.99 -19.32 -7.23
C ARG A 3 -8.16 -19.14 -5.97
N GLU A 4 -7.23 -20.06 -5.74
CA GLU A 4 -6.29 -20.04 -4.64
C GLU A 4 -5.64 -18.66 -4.57
N ASN A 5 -5.93 -17.99 -3.45
CA ASN A 5 -5.23 -16.86 -2.85
C ASN A 5 -5.06 -15.62 -3.73
N ASP A 6 -5.69 -14.52 -3.30
CA ASP A 6 -5.36 -13.13 -3.66
C ASP A 6 -3.94 -12.72 -3.20
N TYR A 7 -2.99 -13.67 -3.16
CA TYR A 7 -1.61 -13.44 -2.78
C TYR A 7 -0.85 -12.94 -4.00
N TYR A 8 -0.68 -11.62 -4.06
CA TYR A 8 0.17 -10.96 -5.05
C TYR A 8 1.26 -10.21 -4.30
N PRO A 9 2.49 -10.74 -4.25
CA PRO A 9 3.54 -10.05 -3.53
C PRO A 9 3.92 -8.77 -4.29
N THR A 10 4.19 -7.71 -3.55
CA THR A 10 4.47 -6.39 -4.13
C THR A 10 5.77 -6.43 -4.96
N PRO A 11 5.78 -6.06 -6.24
CA PRO A 11 6.99 -6.06 -7.06
C PRO A 11 8.04 -5.10 -6.49
N HIS A 12 9.32 -5.49 -6.55
CA HIS A 12 10.43 -4.67 -6.03
C HIS A 12 10.49 -3.28 -6.66
N SER A 13 10.20 -3.16 -7.95
CA SER A 13 10.11 -1.87 -8.65
C SER A 13 9.12 -0.90 -8.00
N ILE A 14 7.95 -1.41 -7.59
CA ILE A 14 6.88 -0.63 -6.94
C ILE A 14 7.31 -0.25 -5.52
N ILE A 15 7.89 -1.20 -4.78
CA ILE A 15 8.42 -0.92 -3.44
C ILE A 15 9.50 0.17 -3.50
N ASN A 16 10.45 0.05 -4.43
CA ASN A 16 11.56 0.98 -4.57
C ASN A 16 11.08 2.39 -4.96
N VAL A 17 10.11 2.50 -5.89
CA VAL A 17 9.56 3.82 -6.23
C VAL A 17 8.82 4.44 -5.04
N LEU A 18 8.06 3.64 -4.28
CA LEU A 18 7.33 4.11 -3.11
C LEU A 18 8.30 4.69 -2.07
N LEU A 19 9.30 3.91 -1.67
CA LEU A 19 10.22 4.25 -0.60
C LEU A 19 11.26 5.32 -1.00
N SER A 20 11.44 5.57 -2.30
CA SER A 20 12.26 6.68 -2.81
C SER A 20 11.50 8.01 -2.89
N ARG A 21 10.19 7.98 -3.13
CA ARG A 21 9.34 9.18 -3.31
C ARG A 21 8.68 9.66 -2.04
N TRP A 22 8.51 8.79 -1.06
CA TRP A 22 7.83 9.12 0.18
C TRP A 22 8.63 8.68 1.39
N LYS A 23 8.66 9.55 2.40
CA LYS A 23 9.31 9.33 3.68
C LYS A 23 8.25 9.53 4.77
N PRO A 24 7.89 8.49 5.53
CA PRO A 24 6.96 8.63 6.64
C PRO A 24 7.57 9.52 7.74
N LEU A 25 6.71 10.17 8.54
CA LEU A 25 7.15 10.98 9.68
C LEU A 25 7.55 10.09 10.86
N SER A 26 6.84 8.98 11.07
CA SER A 26 7.18 7.99 12.10
C SER A 26 8.28 7.05 11.64
N SER A 27 9.20 6.71 12.55
CA SER A 27 10.14 5.59 12.35
C SER A 27 9.52 4.23 12.66
N VAL A 28 8.38 4.16 13.37
CA VAL A 28 7.68 2.89 13.61
C VAL A 28 6.62 2.70 12.54
N ILE A 29 6.73 1.62 11.77
CA ILE A 29 5.91 1.31 10.61
C ILE A 29 5.22 -0.03 10.82
N TRP A 30 3.95 -0.10 10.50
CA TRP A 30 3.20 -1.35 10.50
C TRP A 30 2.95 -1.83 9.07
N GLU A 31 3.33 -3.08 8.80
CA GLU A 31 2.95 -3.82 7.60
C GLU A 31 2.01 -5.00 7.99
N PRO A 32 0.68 -4.80 7.94
CA PRO A 32 -0.34 -5.78 8.31
C PRO A 32 -0.74 -6.81 7.24
N CYS A 33 -0.17 -6.78 6.04
CA CYS A 33 -0.38 -7.79 4.99
C CYS A 33 0.97 -8.26 4.43
N ALA A 34 1.87 -8.65 5.34
CA ALA A 34 3.30 -8.75 5.09
C ALA A 34 3.74 -9.74 4.01
N GLY A 35 2.94 -10.76 3.71
CA GLY A 35 3.27 -11.67 2.63
C GLY A 35 4.59 -12.43 2.87
N ASP A 36 5.45 -12.45 1.87
CA ASP A 36 6.81 -13.00 1.95
C ASP A 36 7.81 -12.04 2.62
N ASN A 37 7.32 -11.05 3.38
CA ASN A 37 8.11 -10.01 4.04
C ASN A 37 8.92 -9.12 3.09
N ARG A 38 8.63 -9.13 1.79
CA ARG A 38 9.41 -8.37 0.82
C ARG A 38 9.34 -6.85 1.03
N LEU A 39 8.17 -6.33 1.38
CA LEU A 39 8.01 -4.92 1.73
C LEU A 39 8.72 -4.59 3.05
N VAL A 40 8.61 -5.48 4.04
CA VAL A 40 9.29 -5.38 5.34
C VAL A 40 10.80 -5.24 5.15
N PHE A 41 11.44 -6.15 4.40
CA PHE A 41 12.89 -6.12 4.18
C PHE A 41 13.34 -4.84 3.46
N LYS A 42 12.56 -4.35 2.49
CA LYS A 42 12.88 -3.12 1.78
C LYS A 42 12.66 -1.86 2.63
N ILE A 43 11.66 -1.85 3.51
CA ILE A 43 11.47 -0.77 4.48
C ILE A 43 12.70 -0.70 5.40
N ASP A 44 13.12 -1.83 5.96
CA ASP A 44 14.29 -1.90 6.85
C ASP A 44 15.58 -1.43 6.14
N GLU A 45 15.79 -1.87 4.89
CA GLU A 45 16.94 -1.49 4.06
C GLU A 45 16.95 0.02 3.71
N ILE A 46 15.83 0.58 3.25
CA ILE A 46 15.79 1.91 2.63
C ILE A 46 15.45 3.02 3.63
N LEU A 47 14.64 2.72 4.66
CA LEU A 47 14.19 3.70 5.65
C LEU A 47 15.03 3.67 6.95
N ASN A 48 16.12 2.89 7.01
CA ASN A 48 17.15 2.79 8.08
C ASN A 48 16.83 1.73 9.17
N PRO A 49 17.82 0.98 9.70
CA PRO A 49 17.68 0.02 10.83
C PRO A 49 17.12 0.57 12.17
N LYS A 50 16.83 1.87 12.29
CA LYS A 50 16.08 2.44 13.43
C LYS A 50 14.57 2.39 13.20
N ALA A 51 14.11 2.05 12.00
CA ALA A 51 12.71 1.89 11.72
C ALA A 51 12.22 0.57 12.33
N GLY A 52 11.41 0.64 13.38
CA GLY A 52 10.76 -0.55 13.92
C GLY A 52 9.65 -0.98 12.97
N VAL A 53 9.85 -2.08 12.24
CA VAL A 53 8.78 -2.66 11.41
C VAL A 53 7.99 -3.67 12.23
N ILE A 54 6.74 -3.34 12.54
CA ILE A 54 5.77 -4.24 13.14
C ILE A 54 5.08 -5.00 12.02
N ILE A 55 4.94 -6.31 12.16
CA ILE A 55 4.48 -7.21 11.11
C ILE A 55 3.25 -7.95 11.62
N SER A 56 2.23 -8.06 10.78
CA SER A 56 1.14 -9.03 10.98
C SER A 56 0.66 -9.55 9.62
N ASP A 57 0.03 -10.71 9.61
CA ASP A 57 -0.57 -11.27 8.40
C ASP A 57 -1.67 -12.28 8.77
N ILE A 58 -2.73 -12.32 7.96
CA ILE A 58 -3.83 -13.26 8.15
C ILE A 58 -3.38 -14.72 7.98
N ARG A 59 -2.31 -14.98 7.22
CA ARG A 59 -1.71 -16.32 7.06
C ARG A 59 -1.09 -16.85 8.35
N ASP A 60 -0.69 -15.95 9.24
CA ASP A 60 -0.17 -16.28 10.58
C ASP A 60 -1.29 -16.28 11.64
N GLY A 61 -2.56 -16.19 11.21
CA GLY A 61 -3.73 -16.17 12.09
C GLY A 61 -4.06 -14.79 12.67
N VAL A 62 -3.43 -13.72 12.17
CA VAL A 62 -3.63 -12.36 12.66
C VAL A 62 -4.41 -11.55 11.62
N ASP A 63 -5.74 -11.45 11.78
CA ASP A 63 -6.57 -10.64 10.88
C ASP A 63 -6.46 -9.14 11.21
N PHE A 64 -6.11 -8.33 10.21
CA PHE A 64 -6.05 -6.87 10.33
C PHE A 64 -7.37 -6.27 10.84
N PHE A 65 -8.52 -6.84 10.51
CA PHE A 65 -9.82 -6.30 10.94
C PHE A 65 -10.18 -6.57 12.40
N ASP A 66 -9.41 -7.41 13.10
CA ASP A 66 -9.62 -7.71 14.51
C ASP A 66 -8.99 -6.67 15.44
N PHE A 67 -8.02 -5.90 14.94
CA PHE A 67 -7.40 -4.82 15.71
C PHE A 67 -8.42 -3.75 16.09
N LYS A 68 -8.28 -3.24 17.32
CA LYS A 68 -9.10 -2.12 17.86
C LYS A 68 -8.30 -0.84 18.03
N GLN A 69 -6.97 -0.95 17.98
CA GLN A 69 -6.02 0.14 18.02
C GLN A 69 -4.87 -0.20 17.08
N THR A 70 -4.31 0.81 16.45
CA THR A 70 -3.16 0.64 15.58
C THR A 70 -1.92 0.22 16.37
N LEU A 71 -1.08 -0.62 15.77
CA LEU A 71 0.23 -0.98 16.35
C LEU A 71 1.30 0.09 16.08
N ALA A 72 1.11 0.90 15.04
CA ALA A 72 1.98 2.02 14.70
C ALA A 72 1.18 3.16 14.06
N PRO A 73 1.59 4.43 14.22
CA PRO A 73 0.90 5.55 13.58
C PRO A 73 1.03 5.54 12.05
N THR A 74 2.06 4.88 11.51
CA THR A 74 2.32 4.78 10.07
C THR A 74 2.12 3.35 9.59
N LEU A 75 1.39 3.20 8.49
CA LEU A 75 1.10 1.92 7.84
C LEU A 75 1.61 1.91 6.40
N ILE A 76 2.33 0.86 6.00
CA ILE A 76 2.74 0.67 4.59
C ILE A 76 2.41 -0.76 4.19
N THR A 77 1.57 -0.94 3.18
CA THR A 77 1.16 -2.29 2.76
C THR A 77 0.67 -2.38 1.32
N ASN A 78 0.60 -3.61 0.81
CA ASN A 78 -0.19 -3.99 -0.35
C ASN A 78 -1.37 -4.85 0.11
N PRO A 79 -2.54 -4.23 0.43
CA PRO A 79 -3.64 -4.94 1.04
C PRO A 79 -4.39 -5.80 0.01
N PRO A 80 -5.18 -6.80 0.44
CA PRO A 80 -6.05 -7.56 -0.47
C PRO A 80 -7.06 -6.63 -1.16
N PHE A 81 -6.96 -6.48 -2.48
CA PHE A 81 -7.74 -5.49 -3.25
C PHE A 81 -9.25 -5.64 -3.13
N LYS A 82 -9.75 -6.87 -2.92
CA LYS A 82 -11.19 -7.11 -2.67
C LYS A 82 -11.73 -6.37 -1.44
N HIS A 83 -10.87 -6.09 -0.47
CA HIS A 83 -11.22 -5.47 0.81
C HIS A 83 -10.65 -4.07 0.99
N ILE A 84 -9.98 -3.51 -0.01
CA ILE A 84 -9.18 -2.28 0.13
C ILE A 84 -9.97 -1.09 0.68
N ARG A 85 -11.27 -0.97 0.35
CA ARG A 85 -12.10 0.11 0.92
C ARG A 85 -12.32 -0.08 2.40
N LYS A 86 -12.75 -1.28 2.81
CA LYS A 86 -12.93 -1.63 4.23
C LYS A 86 -11.60 -1.48 4.97
N PHE A 87 -10.49 -1.82 4.32
CA PHE A 87 -9.14 -1.68 4.85
C PHE A 87 -8.81 -0.22 5.19
N ILE A 88 -9.00 0.71 4.24
CA ILE A 88 -8.76 2.15 4.43
C ILE A 88 -9.63 2.69 5.58
N ASP A 89 -10.94 2.41 5.55
CA ASP A 89 -11.86 2.91 6.59
C ASP A 89 -11.49 2.34 7.97
N HIS A 90 -11.10 1.06 8.03
CA HIS A 90 -10.69 0.42 9.28
C HIS A 90 -9.37 0.97 9.82
N ALA A 91 -8.35 1.13 8.97
CA ALA A 91 -7.05 1.68 9.35
C ALA A 91 -7.19 3.03 10.07
N PHE A 92 -7.99 3.94 9.51
CA PHE A 92 -8.24 5.24 10.14
C PHE A 92 -9.12 5.12 11.39
N ALA A 93 -10.09 4.20 11.42
CA ALA A 93 -10.92 3.97 12.60
C ALA A 93 -10.13 3.46 13.82
N ILE A 94 -9.06 2.68 13.61
CA ILE A 94 -8.18 2.18 14.69
C ILE A 94 -7.02 3.11 15.03
N GLY A 95 -6.91 4.27 14.37
CA GLY A 95 -5.95 5.32 14.72
C GLY A 95 -4.67 5.37 13.90
N VAL A 96 -4.62 4.76 12.72
CA VAL A 96 -3.53 5.03 11.74
C VAL A 96 -3.57 6.50 11.35
N MET A 97 -2.42 7.17 11.35
CA MET A 97 -2.28 8.60 11.05
C MET A 97 -1.67 8.83 9.67
N GLU A 98 -0.72 7.99 9.29
CA GLU A 98 -0.07 8.01 7.97
C GLU A 98 -0.19 6.65 7.31
N MET A 99 -0.42 6.64 6.00
CA MET A 99 -0.60 5.39 5.28
C MET A 99 -0.09 5.49 3.85
N ALA A 100 0.58 4.45 3.37
CA ALA A 100 0.84 4.25 1.95
C ALA A 100 0.35 2.87 1.53
N LEU A 101 -0.51 2.85 0.50
CA LEU A 101 -1.09 1.63 -0.03
C LEU A 101 -0.73 1.45 -1.51
N VAL A 102 -0.31 0.24 -1.87
CA VAL A 102 -0.38 -0.22 -3.26
C VAL A 102 -1.84 -0.58 -3.58
N CYS A 103 -2.38 -0.01 -4.66
CA CYS A 103 -3.82 -0.04 -4.95
C CYS A 103 -4.10 -0.37 -6.42
N PRO A 104 -5.32 -0.85 -6.76
CA PRO A 104 -5.83 -0.76 -8.12
C PRO A 104 -5.93 0.70 -8.58
N GLU A 105 -5.50 0.98 -9.80
CA GLU A 105 -5.57 2.28 -10.47
C GLU A 105 -6.98 2.88 -10.57
N ARG A 106 -8.02 2.05 -10.50
CA ARG A 106 -9.43 2.47 -10.54
C ARG A 106 -10.08 2.62 -9.18
N LEU A 107 -9.31 2.66 -8.09
CA LEU A 107 -9.84 2.75 -6.72
C LEU A 107 -10.83 3.91 -6.54
N TRP A 108 -10.68 5.03 -7.23
CA TRP A 108 -11.59 6.18 -7.10
C TRP A 108 -12.65 6.27 -8.21
N ALA A 109 -12.52 5.47 -9.26
CA ALA A 109 -13.34 5.54 -10.48
C ALA A 109 -14.73 4.87 -10.33
N CYS A 110 -15.40 5.11 -9.20
CA CYS A 110 -16.80 4.73 -9.00
C CYS A 110 -17.42 5.55 -7.86
N LYS A 111 -18.76 5.51 -7.73
CA LYS A 111 -19.51 6.26 -6.69
C LYS A 111 -18.98 6.00 -5.28
N LYS A 112 -18.84 4.73 -4.89
CA LYS A 112 -18.29 4.33 -3.58
C LYS A 112 -16.85 4.84 -3.37
N GLY A 113 -16.06 4.89 -4.45
CA GLY A 113 -14.71 5.42 -4.44
C GLY A 113 -14.70 6.91 -4.18
N ARG A 114 -15.54 7.67 -4.89
CA ARG A 114 -15.71 9.11 -4.64
C ARG A 114 -16.12 9.40 -3.20
N GLU A 115 -17.12 8.70 -2.68
CA GLU A 115 -17.60 8.87 -1.30
C GLU A 115 -16.48 8.58 -0.28
N GLN A 116 -15.68 7.53 -0.50
CA GLN A 116 -14.55 7.23 0.37
C GLN A 116 -13.43 8.27 0.24
N PHE A 117 -13.13 8.74 -0.98
CA PHE A 117 -12.16 9.80 -1.21
C PHE A 117 -12.57 11.11 -0.51
N GLU A 118 -13.86 11.42 -0.45
CA GLU A 118 -14.39 12.58 0.28
C GLU A 118 -14.30 12.42 1.81
N ARG A 119 -14.23 11.19 2.34
CA ARG A 119 -14.01 10.93 3.79
C ARG A 119 -12.54 10.81 4.16
N HIS A 120 -11.74 10.19 3.30
CA HIS A 120 -10.34 9.86 3.53
C HIS A 120 -9.50 10.25 2.31
N ARG A 121 -9.41 11.57 2.04
CA ARG A 121 -8.69 12.07 0.86
C ARG A 121 -7.18 11.81 1.02
N PRO A 122 -6.53 11.07 0.11
CA PRO A 122 -5.08 10.94 0.12
C PRO A 122 -4.42 12.28 -0.17
N SER A 123 -3.21 12.45 0.36
CA SER A 123 -2.33 13.57 0.02
C SER A 123 -1.75 13.41 -1.39
N ILE A 124 -1.43 12.17 -1.80
CA ILE A 124 -0.91 11.85 -3.13
C ILE A 124 -1.66 10.64 -3.69
N TRP A 125 -2.03 10.74 -4.96
CA TRP A 125 -2.47 9.62 -5.78
C TRP A 125 -1.56 9.51 -7.01
N ALA A 126 -0.78 8.43 -7.08
CA ALA A 126 0.20 8.21 -8.12
C ALA A 126 -0.18 7.00 -8.98
N ASN A 127 -0.55 7.23 -10.24
CA ASN A 127 -0.67 6.16 -11.22
C ASN A 127 0.73 5.69 -11.65
N LEU A 128 0.91 4.39 -11.83
CA LEU A 128 2.15 3.83 -12.38
C LEU A 128 2.01 3.72 -13.91
N ASP A 129 2.98 4.26 -14.65
CA ASP A 129 2.96 4.23 -16.13
C ASP A 129 3.40 2.89 -16.74
N TRP A 130 3.83 1.95 -15.90
CA TRP A 130 4.21 0.61 -16.29
C TRP A 130 3.33 -0.43 -15.62
N ARG A 131 3.42 -1.65 -16.12
CA ARG A 131 2.73 -2.80 -15.57
C ARG A 131 3.74 -3.89 -15.29
N GLU A 132 3.52 -4.64 -14.21
CA GLU A 132 4.40 -5.74 -13.80
C GLU A 132 3.81 -7.06 -14.26
N ASP A 133 4.62 -7.93 -14.88
CA ASP A 133 4.22 -9.31 -15.16
C ASP A 133 4.32 -10.13 -13.87
N TYR A 134 3.32 -9.99 -13.01
CA TYR A 134 3.23 -10.68 -11.72
C TYR A 134 3.29 -12.22 -11.84
N LEU A 135 3.01 -12.77 -13.02
CA LEU A 135 2.87 -14.21 -13.23
C LEU A 135 4.04 -14.81 -14.04
N GLY A 136 4.98 -13.97 -14.54
CA GLY A 136 6.10 -14.41 -15.36
C GLY A 136 5.66 -15.19 -16.61
N LYS A 137 4.44 -14.95 -17.10
CA LYS A 137 3.83 -15.76 -18.16
C LYS A 137 4.27 -15.36 -19.56
N GLY A 138 4.96 -14.23 -19.71
CA GLY A 138 5.27 -13.67 -21.02
C GLY A 138 3.99 -13.12 -21.66
N GLY A 139 3.84 -11.81 -21.65
CA GLY A 139 2.68 -11.12 -22.21
C GLY A 139 2.57 -9.68 -21.70
N SER A 140 1.62 -8.92 -22.23
CA SER A 140 1.32 -7.59 -21.71
C SER A 140 0.63 -7.74 -20.34
N PRO A 141 1.21 -7.22 -19.26
CA PRO A 141 0.61 -7.40 -17.95
C PRO A 141 -0.76 -6.70 -17.88
N ASP A 142 -1.72 -7.36 -17.24
CA ASP A 142 -3.14 -7.01 -17.34
C ASP A 142 -3.57 -5.92 -16.35
N ARG A 143 -2.85 -5.77 -15.23
CA ARG A 143 -3.20 -4.84 -14.17
C ARG A 143 -2.28 -3.63 -14.11
N ALA A 144 -2.86 -2.46 -14.32
CA ALA A 144 -2.27 -1.20 -13.93
C ALA A 144 -2.51 -0.99 -12.43
N LEU A 145 -1.49 -0.52 -11.71
CA LEU A 145 -1.59 -0.19 -10.29
C LEU A 145 -1.38 1.31 -10.07
N ALA A 146 -1.70 1.72 -8.85
CA ALA A 146 -1.41 3.05 -8.33
C ALA A 146 -0.87 2.93 -6.89
N ILE A 147 -0.33 4.03 -6.40
CA ILE A 147 0.06 4.22 -5.01
C ILE A 147 -0.78 5.37 -4.44
N ALA A 148 -1.39 5.14 -3.29
CA ALA A 148 -2.11 6.15 -2.54
C ALA A 148 -1.36 6.44 -1.23
N ILE A 149 -1.11 7.72 -0.95
CA ILE A 149 -0.39 8.15 0.26
C ILE A 149 -1.25 9.15 1.02
N TRP A 150 -1.35 8.92 2.32
CA TRP A 150 -1.96 9.79 3.31
C TRP A 150 -0.88 10.23 4.29
N ASN A 151 -0.53 11.51 4.30
CA ASN A 151 0.28 12.11 5.39
C ASN A 151 -0.59 12.53 6.58
N SER A 152 -1.91 12.35 6.47
CA SER A 152 -2.92 12.54 7.51
C SER A 152 -4.19 11.77 7.11
N PRO A 153 -5.10 11.43 8.04
CA PRO A 153 -6.32 10.67 7.72
C PRO A 153 -7.24 11.30 6.67
N HIS A 154 -7.15 12.63 6.49
CA HIS A 154 -7.90 13.37 5.49
C HIS A 154 -7.13 14.62 5.03
N SER A 155 -6.53 14.55 3.85
CA SER A 155 -5.77 15.67 3.27
C SER A 155 -6.69 16.74 2.68
N LYS A 156 -6.31 18.02 2.76
CA LYS A 156 -7.07 19.13 2.12
C LYS A 156 -7.12 19.01 0.60
N THR A 157 -6.00 18.60 0.01
CA THR A 157 -5.82 18.39 -1.42
C THR A 157 -5.24 17.00 -1.66
N CYS A 158 -5.44 16.49 -2.87
CA CYS A 158 -4.79 15.28 -3.37
C CYS A 158 -3.98 15.69 -4.59
N ASP A 159 -2.66 15.53 -4.52
CA ASP A 159 -1.78 15.72 -5.66
C ASP A 159 -1.84 14.49 -6.57
N TYR A 160 -2.13 14.70 -7.85
CA TYR A 160 -2.17 13.64 -8.85
C TYR A 160 -0.82 13.53 -9.53
N GLN A 161 -0.23 12.34 -9.51
CA GLN A 161 1.08 12.09 -10.07
C GLN A 161 1.05 10.89 -11.02
N ILE A 162 2.02 10.85 -11.92
CA ILE A 162 2.35 9.68 -12.73
C ILE A 162 3.79 9.32 -12.39
N TRP A 163 4.01 8.11 -11.91
CA TRP A 163 5.34 7.61 -11.59
C TRP A 163 5.79 6.62 -12.64
N SER A 164 7.08 6.72 -12.96
CA SER A 164 7.74 5.83 -13.91
C SER A 164 8.56 4.78 -13.20
N ARG A 165 8.78 3.65 -13.88
CA ARG A 165 9.62 2.56 -13.38
C ARG A 165 11.00 3.13 -13.03
N PRO A 166 11.55 2.85 -11.83
CA PRO A 166 12.92 3.24 -11.51
C PRO A 166 13.88 2.66 -12.54
N ASN A 167 14.79 3.47 -13.08
CA ASN A 167 15.90 2.95 -13.85
C ASN A 167 16.73 2.08 -12.91
N VAL A 168 16.82 0.78 -13.20
CA VAL A 168 17.82 -0.07 -12.56
C VAL A 168 19.15 0.45 -13.08
N LEU A 169 19.93 1.13 -12.24
CA LEU A 169 21.34 1.29 -12.52
C LEU A 169 21.92 -0.12 -12.31
N ASP A 170 22.34 -0.74 -13.41
CA ASP A 170 23.13 -1.98 -13.40
C ASP A 170 24.42 -1.80 -12.59
#